data_AF-A0A1U8Q3S1-F1
#
_entry.id   AF-A0A1U8Q3S1-F1
#
_cell.length_a   1.000
_cell.length_b   1.000
_cell.length_c   1.000
_cell.angle_alpha   90.00
_cell.angle_beta   90.00
_cell.angle_gamma   90.00
#
_symmetry.space_group_name_H-M   'P 1'
#
loop_
_entity.id
_entity.type
_entity.pdbx_description
1 polymer ?
#
loop_
_entity_poly.entity_id
_entity_poly.type
_entity_poly.pdbx_seq_one_letter_code
_entity_poly.pdbx_strand_id
1 'polypeptide(L)'
;MYIDLDCRFDILRLSQSLKLRIMETKRSSDQIDWSREEGLCKYKETKETIADFDEDLFLACMRRFLYVCCYNSFEFLSTLKTLHYQLQKESEAHGVAVHFLMIDSISAFYWIDRASTPLPLGFDKRKSLSLQTVAETVVQEIRKLLQMQPMLVLVTKATLFGDGSLTSNAKRTFRKWHSQDTSYLRTLQLDDQKYLHREYMPSVWQLFITHRILLRVSDEECANAESRSTPIYVSEWLLPSLSFVDKFMVKDAGISMVT
;
A
#
# COMPACT_ATOMS: atom_id res chain seq x y z
N MET A 1 -10.41 4.88 4.96
CA MET A 1 -10.91 3.48 4.93
C MET A 1 -9.84 2.58 4.34
N TYR A 2 -9.67 1.39 4.92
CA TYR A 2 -8.71 0.38 4.53
C TYR A 2 -9.44 -0.88 4.07
N ILE A 3 -9.16 -1.34 2.86
CA ILE A 3 -9.64 -2.61 2.31
C ILE A 3 -8.46 -3.56 2.25
N ASP A 4 -8.51 -4.58 3.09
CA ASP A 4 -7.53 -5.67 3.16
C ASP A 4 -7.99 -6.83 2.27
N LEU A 5 -7.24 -7.09 1.22
CA LEU A 5 -7.47 -8.15 0.23
C LEU A 5 -6.60 -9.38 0.46
N ASP A 6 -5.50 -9.26 1.22
CA ASP A 6 -4.63 -10.40 1.54
C ASP A 6 -4.74 -10.86 3.00
N CYS A 7 -5.56 -10.17 3.79
CA CYS A 7 -5.87 -10.43 5.19
C CYS A 7 -4.63 -10.41 6.10
N ARG A 8 -3.65 -9.58 5.77
CA ARG A 8 -2.37 -9.48 6.51
C ARG A 8 -2.26 -8.23 7.37
N PHE A 9 -3.26 -7.36 7.38
CA PHE A 9 -3.20 -6.14 8.17
C PHE A 9 -3.21 -6.45 9.68
N ASP A 10 -2.17 -6.01 10.37
CA ASP A 10 -2.04 -6.19 11.82
C ASP A 10 -2.57 -4.96 12.57
N ILE A 11 -3.82 -5.06 13.02
CA ILE A 11 -4.48 -4.00 13.79
C ILE A 11 -3.81 -3.74 15.15
N LEU A 12 -3.14 -4.74 15.73
CA LEU A 12 -2.42 -4.57 17.00
C LEU A 12 -1.17 -3.75 16.79
N ARG A 13 -0.46 -3.96 15.68
CA ARG A 13 0.70 -3.14 15.29
C ARG A 13 0.29 -1.72 14.99
N LEU A 14 -0.80 -1.49 14.25
CA LEU A 14 -1.35 -0.15 14.05
C LEU A 14 -1.64 0.54 15.39
N SER A 15 -2.36 -0.15 16.28
CA SER A 15 -2.71 0.36 17.61
C SER A 15 -1.46 0.73 18.42
N GLN A 16 -0.45 -0.14 18.45
CA GLN A 16 0.79 0.11 19.17
C GLN A 16 1.58 1.29 18.58
N SER A 17 1.75 1.35 17.25
CA SER A 17 2.45 2.45 16.59
C SER A 17 1.74 3.79 16.80
N LEU A 18 0.40 3.80 16.76
CA LEU A 18 -0.39 5.00 17.04
C LEU A 18 -0.20 5.47 18.49
N LYS A 19 -0.21 4.55 19.47
CA LYS A 19 0.05 4.88 20.88
C LYS A 19 1.42 5.54 21.06
N LEU A 20 2.46 4.91 20.51
CA LEU A 20 3.82 5.43 20.59
C LEU A 20 3.93 6.81 19.94
N ARG A 21 3.27 7.01 18.80
CA ARG A 21 3.28 8.30 18.10
C ARG A 21 2.60 9.41 18.88
N ILE A 22 1.46 9.14 19.51
CA ILE A 22 0.79 10.10 20.40
C ILE A 22 1.71 10.48 21.56
N MET A 23 2.36 9.49 22.18
CA MET A 23 3.31 9.73 23.29
C MET A 23 4.53 10.56 22.86
N GLU A 24 5.11 10.29 21.69
CA GLU A 24 6.24 11.07 21.15
C GLU A 24 5.86 12.53 20.93
N THR A 25 4.68 12.80 20.35
CA THR A 25 4.24 14.18 20.08
C THR A 25 4.02 15.01 21.34
N LYS A 26 3.46 14.41 22.40
CA LYS A 26 3.31 15.07 23.71
C LYS A 26 4.66 15.43 24.32
N ARG A 27 5.59 14.46 24.33
CA ARG A 27 6.93 14.66 24.89
C ARG A 27 7.70 15.78 24.19
N SER A 28 7.53 15.93 22.87
CA SER A 28 8.10 17.04 22.12
C SER A 28 7.47 18.39 22.47
N SER A 29 6.17 18.43 22.80
CA SER A 29 5.48 19.65 23.24
C SER A 29 5.95 20.09 24.63
N ASP A 30 6.06 19.17 25.57
CA ASP A 30 6.49 19.48 26.94
C ASP A 30 7.94 19.99 26.96
N GLN A 31 8.81 19.43 26.12
CA GLN A 31 10.22 19.84 26.04
C GLN A 31 10.39 21.29 25.54
N ILE A 32 9.42 21.81 24.78
CA ILE A 32 9.38 23.22 24.37
C ILE A 32 8.95 24.10 25.54
N ASP A 33 7.97 23.68 26.35
CA ASP A 33 7.50 24.45 27.52
C ASP A 33 8.53 24.48 28.67
N TRP A 34 9.30 23.40 28.87
CA TRP A 34 10.38 23.36 29.88
C TRP A 34 11.58 24.26 29.57
N SER A 35 11.72 24.77 28.34
CA SER A 35 12.75 25.77 28.03
C SER A 35 12.44 27.18 28.58
N ARG A 36 11.34 27.33 29.33
CA ARG A 36 10.92 28.59 29.98
C ARG A 36 10.97 28.58 31.51
N GLU A 37 11.17 27.43 32.16
CA GLU A 37 11.36 27.37 33.62
C GLU A 37 12.55 26.46 33.96
N GLU A 38 13.70 27.08 34.16
CA GLU A 38 14.84 26.45 34.80
C GLU A 38 14.50 26.10 36.25
N GLY A 39 14.60 24.82 36.59
CA GLY A 39 14.87 24.42 37.97
C GLY A 39 14.10 23.21 38.48
N LEU A 40 14.85 22.11 38.60
CA LEU A 40 14.82 21.16 39.72
C LEU A 40 14.19 19.76 39.49
N CYS A 41 15.08 18.78 39.64
CA CYS A 41 14.90 17.37 40.04
C CYS A 41 14.55 16.30 39.00
N LYS A 42 15.63 15.66 38.52
CA LYS A 42 15.72 14.23 38.15
C LYS A 42 15.26 13.31 39.30
N TYR A 43 14.82 12.10 38.93
CA TYR A 43 14.42 10.94 39.76
C TYR A 43 12.91 10.70 39.97
N LYS A 44 12.20 10.37 38.89
CA LYS A 44 10.96 9.53 38.93
C LYS A 44 10.76 8.70 37.66
N GLU A 45 11.83 8.09 37.17
CA GLU A 45 11.84 7.44 35.87
C GLU A 45 11.43 5.95 36.00
N THR A 46 10.12 5.66 36.18
CA THR A 46 9.50 4.40 35.68
C THR A 46 8.00 4.22 35.95
N LYS A 47 7.37 4.95 36.88
CA LYS A 47 5.94 4.75 37.20
C LYS A 47 4.98 5.83 36.70
N GLU A 48 5.46 7.02 36.35
CA GLU A 48 4.62 8.14 35.89
C GLU A 48 4.35 8.13 34.38
N THR A 49 5.05 7.32 33.58
CA THR A 49 4.95 7.32 32.11
C THR A 49 3.62 6.82 31.55
N ILE A 50 2.78 6.16 32.36
CA ILE A 50 1.45 5.68 31.95
C ILE A 50 0.35 6.71 32.29
N ALA A 51 0.62 7.67 33.18
CA ALA A 51 -0.41 8.56 33.72
C ALA A 51 -0.84 9.71 32.78
N ASP A 52 -0.10 9.97 31.69
CA ASP A 52 -0.40 11.04 30.71
C ASP A 52 -0.59 10.50 29.28
N PHE A 53 -1.03 9.26 29.14
CA PHE A 53 -1.50 8.76 27.84
C PHE A 53 -2.89 9.34 27.55
N ASP A 54 -3.03 10.06 26.43
CA ASP A 54 -4.33 10.58 25.98
C ASP A 54 -5.16 9.45 25.36
N GLU A 55 -5.87 8.72 26.22
CA GLU A 55 -6.71 7.60 25.83
C GLU A 55 -7.90 8.06 24.97
N ASP A 56 -8.45 9.24 25.25
CA ASP A 56 -9.57 9.80 24.49
C ASP A 56 -9.15 10.14 23.06
N LEU A 57 -7.98 10.75 22.86
CA LEU A 57 -7.41 11.00 21.54
C LEU A 57 -7.13 9.70 20.79
N PHE A 58 -6.57 8.70 21.47
CA PHE A 58 -6.33 7.39 20.88
C PHE A 58 -7.63 6.73 20.41
N LEU A 59 -8.66 6.69 21.25
CA LEU A 59 -9.97 6.14 20.91
C LEU A 59 -10.62 6.92 19.76
N ALA A 60 -10.52 8.25 19.78
CA ALA A 60 -11.00 9.09 18.68
C ALA A 60 -10.29 8.79 17.36
N CYS A 61 -8.97 8.56 17.39
CA CYS A 61 -8.20 8.16 16.20
C CYS A 61 -8.61 6.76 15.69
N MET A 62 -8.74 5.79 16.59
CA MET A 62 -9.13 4.42 16.23
C MET A 62 -10.55 4.36 15.65
N ARG A 63 -11.50 5.14 16.18
CA ARG A 63 -12.88 5.21 15.65
C ARG A 63 -12.96 5.75 14.22
N ARG A 64 -12.00 6.58 13.80
CA ARG A 64 -11.93 7.13 12.43
C ARG A 64 -11.36 6.13 11.42
N PHE A 65 -10.73 5.06 11.87
CA PHE A 65 -10.13 4.05 11.01
C PHE A 65 -11.15 2.95 10.66
N LEU A 66 -11.74 3.07 9.46
CA LEU A 66 -12.63 2.06 8.91
C LEU A 66 -11.82 0.94 8.22
N TYR A 67 -12.14 -0.31 8.53
CA TYR A 67 -11.42 -1.50 8.07
C TYR A 67 -12.37 -2.58 7.56
N VAL A 68 -12.06 -3.19 6.40
CA VAL A 68 -12.81 -4.31 5.82
C VAL A 68 -11.83 -5.33 5.22
N CYS A 69 -12.02 -6.62 5.54
CA CYS A 69 -11.36 -7.72 4.84
C CYS A 69 -12.23 -8.23 3.70
N CYS A 70 -11.61 -8.57 2.57
CA CYS A 70 -12.24 -9.31 1.48
C CYS A 70 -11.43 -10.58 1.22
N TYR A 71 -12.10 -11.73 1.09
CA TYR A 71 -11.43 -13.02 0.89
C TYR A 71 -11.36 -13.46 -0.59
N ASN A 72 -12.07 -12.76 -1.48
CA ASN A 72 -12.06 -13.02 -2.91
C ASN A 72 -12.49 -11.78 -3.71
N SER A 73 -12.32 -11.84 -5.03
CA SER A 73 -12.66 -10.75 -5.94
C SER A 73 -14.15 -10.38 -5.97
N PHE A 74 -15.05 -11.31 -5.62
CA PHE A 74 -16.49 -11.03 -5.58
C PHE A 74 -16.88 -10.24 -4.34
N GLU A 75 -16.34 -10.60 -3.17
CA GLU A 75 -16.49 -9.83 -1.94
C GLU A 75 -15.91 -8.44 -2.11
N PHE A 76 -14.71 -8.32 -2.69
CA PHE A 76 -14.11 -7.03 -2.98
C PHE A 76 -15.00 -6.17 -3.87
N LEU A 77 -15.53 -6.73 -4.95
CA LEU A 77 -16.44 -6.01 -5.84
C LEU A 77 -17.74 -5.60 -5.14
N SER A 78 -18.28 -6.46 -4.29
CA SER A 78 -19.50 -6.18 -3.51
C SER A 78 -19.28 -5.07 -2.49
N THR A 79 -18.12 -5.08 -1.83
CA THR A 79 -17.66 -4.01 -0.93
C THR A 79 -17.58 -2.69 -1.68
N LEU A 80 -16.94 -2.64 -2.85
CA LEU A 80 -16.86 -1.41 -3.65
C LEU A 80 -18.24 -0.87 -4.06
N LYS A 81 -19.16 -1.75 -4.48
CA LYS A 81 -20.51 -1.34 -4.88
C LYS A 81 -21.35 -0.76 -3.75
N THR A 82 -21.13 -1.25 -2.53
CA THR A 82 -21.85 -0.79 -1.33
C THR A 82 -21.10 0.31 -0.59
N LEU A 83 -19.85 0.60 -0.98
CA LEU A 83 -18.95 1.51 -0.30
C LEU A 83 -19.55 2.91 -0.18
N HIS A 84 -20.14 3.44 -1.25
CA HIS A 84 -20.71 4.78 -1.24
C HIS A 84 -21.73 4.97 -0.11
N TYR A 85 -22.65 4.01 0.05
CA TYR A 85 -23.65 4.04 1.12
C TYR A 85 -23.01 3.95 2.50
N GLN A 86 -21.99 3.11 2.67
CA GLN A 86 -21.26 3.01 3.93
C GLN A 86 -20.55 4.33 4.27
N LEU A 87 -19.85 4.93 3.30
CA LEU A 87 -19.15 6.19 3.49
C LEU A 87 -20.10 7.34 3.83
N GLN A 88 -21.28 7.39 3.18
CA GLN A 88 -22.29 8.39 3.50
C GLN A 88 -22.80 8.22 4.94
N LYS A 89 -23.16 6.99 5.33
CA LYS A 89 -23.62 6.69 6.69
C LYS A 89 -22.59 7.08 7.75
N GLU A 90 -21.31 6.77 7.51
CA GLU A 90 -20.23 7.11 8.44
C GLU A 90 -19.96 8.62 8.50
N SER A 91 -20.09 9.31 7.36
CA SER A 91 -19.99 10.77 7.30
C SER A 91 -21.12 11.45 8.06
N GLU A 92 -22.35 10.92 8.02
CA GLU A 92 -23.49 11.43 8.78
C GLU A 92 -23.34 11.16 10.29
N ALA A 93 -22.82 9.98 10.67
CA ALA A 93 -22.65 9.61 12.07
C ALA A 93 -21.50 10.36 12.77
N HIS A 94 -20.39 10.59 12.06
CA HIS A 94 -19.19 11.18 12.65
C HIS A 94 -18.94 12.64 12.23
N GLY A 95 -19.72 13.17 11.28
CA GLY A 95 -19.56 14.52 10.74
C GLY A 95 -18.25 14.72 9.96
N VAL A 96 -17.56 13.64 9.58
CA VAL A 96 -16.25 13.68 8.93
C VAL A 96 -16.28 12.89 7.63
N ALA A 97 -15.88 13.55 6.54
CA ALA A 97 -15.72 12.91 5.25
C ALA A 97 -14.50 11.98 5.22
N VAL A 98 -14.58 10.90 4.47
CA VAL A 98 -13.44 10.00 4.23
C VAL A 98 -12.54 10.58 3.15
N HIS A 99 -11.28 10.82 3.51
CA HIS A 99 -10.28 11.44 2.65
C HIS A 99 -9.40 10.44 1.89
N PHE A 100 -9.20 9.24 2.47
CA PHE A 100 -8.30 8.21 1.94
C PHE A 100 -9.01 6.87 1.81
N LEU A 101 -8.83 6.23 0.66
CA LEU A 101 -9.16 4.83 0.42
C LEU A 101 -7.85 4.06 0.17
N MET A 102 -7.50 3.15 1.08
CA MET A 102 -6.32 2.29 0.96
C MET A 102 -6.76 0.88 0.58
N ILE A 103 -6.13 0.30 -0.43
CA ILE A 103 -6.40 -1.07 -0.91
C ILE A 103 -5.10 -1.86 -0.89
N ASP A 104 -5.02 -2.87 -0.03
CA ASP A 104 -3.83 -3.68 0.17
C ASP A 104 -4.17 -5.17 0.09
N SER A 105 -3.72 -5.97 -0.86
CA SER A 105 -3.03 -5.62 -2.11
C SER A 105 -3.90 -5.91 -3.33
N ILE A 106 -3.89 -5.04 -4.35
CA ILE A 106 -4.64 -5.26 -5.60
C ILE A 106 -4.19 -6.52 -6.36
N SER A 107 -3.05 -7.08 -5.96
CA SER A 107 -2.48 -8.31 -6.53
C SER A 107 -2.96 -9.60 -5.87
N ALA A 108 -3.67 -9.52 -4.74
CA ALA A 108 -4.03 -10.67 -3.90
C ALA A 108 -4.76 -11.79 -4.67
N PHE A 109 -5.76 -11.43 -5.48
CA PHE A 109 -6.57 -12.41 -6.22
C PHE A 109 -6.11 -12.67 -7.65
N TYR A 110 -5.10 -11.92 -8.14
CA TYR A 110 -4.72 -11.94 -9.56
C TYR A 110 -4.40 -13.34 -10.07
N TRP A 111 -3.61 -14.11 -9.33
CA TRP A 111 -3.19 -15.45 -9.78
C TRP A 111 -4.31 -16.48 -9.70
N ILE A 112 -5.18 -16.36 -8.70
CA ILE A 112 -6.32 -17.28 -8.48
C ILE A 112 -7.37 -17.05 -9.56
N ASP A 113 -7.73 -15.80 -9.82
CA ASP A 113 -8.69 -15.42 -10.86
C ASP A 113 -8.18 -15.79 -12.25
N ARG A 114 -6.87 -15.64 -12.48
CA ARG A 114 -6.23 -16.07 -13.73
C ARG A 114 -6.30 -17.58 -13.93
N ALA A 115 -6.09 -18.37 -12.88
CA ALA A 115 -6.17 -19.83 -12.97
C ALA A 115 -7.62 -20.32 -13.14
N SER A 116 -8.59 -19.51 -12.69
CA SER A 116 -10.02 -19.84 -12.68
C SER A 116 -10.74 -19.48 -13.99
N THR A 117 -10.04 -18.94 -15.01
CA THR A 117 -10.67 -18.68 -16.31
C THR A 117 -11.18 -19.99 -16.91
N PRO A 118 -12.50 -20.13 -17.15
CA PRO A 118 -13.04 -21.34 -17.72
C PRO A 118 -12.44 -21.55 -19.11
N LEU A 119 -12.08 -22.80 -19.44
CA LEU A 119 -11.77 -23.14 -20.82
C LEU A 119 -12.97 -22.72 -21.69
N PRO A 120 -12.75 -22.19 -22.90
CA PRO A 120 -13.83 -21.95 -23.83
C PRO A 120 -14.41 -23.29 -24.28
N LEU A 121 -15.28 -23.89 -23.46
CA LEU A 121 -16.28 -24.82 -23.95
C LEU A 121 -17.22 -23.95 -24.77
N GLY A 122 -16.95 -23.90 -26.07
CA GLY A 122 -17.80 -23.19 -27.01
C GLY A 122 -19.20 -23.73 -26.84
N PHE A 123 -20.13 -22.91 -26.34
CA PHE A 123 -21.58 -22.93 -26.58
C PHE A 123 -22.35 -21.93 -25.69
N ASP A 124 -21.75 -21.29 -24.69
CA ASP A 124 -22.50 -20.34 -23.83
C ASP A 124 -22.31 -18.85 -24.20
N LYS A 125 -23.45 -18.18 -24.46
CA LYS A 125 -23.57 -16.72 -24.69
C LYS A 125 -23.34 -15.87 -23.42
N ARG A 126 -22.98 -16.48 -22.29
CA ARG A 126 -22.66 -15.75 -21.06
C ARG A 126 -21.24 -15.20 -21.20
N LYS A 127 -21.06 -13.89 -21.01
CA LYS A 127 -19.72 -13.28 -20.91
C LYS A 127 -18.93 -14.10 -19.89
N SER A 128 -17.88 -14.80 -20.34
CA SER A 128 -17.01 -15.53 -19.44
C SER A 128 -16.43 -14.54 -18.42
N LEU A 129 -16.40 -14.94 -17.15
CA LEU A 129 -15.77 -14.17 -16.09
C LEU A 129 -14.26 -14.21 -16.32
N SER A 130 -13.78 -13.39 -17.25
CA SER A 130 -12.35 -13.23 -17.47
C SER A 130 -11.78 -12.35 -16.36
N LEU A 131 -10.55 -12.65 -15.94
CA LEU A 131 -9.75 -11.79 -15.04
C LEU A 131 -9.79 -10.32 -15.51
N GLN A 132 -9.75 -10.10 -16.82
CA GLN A 132 -9.87 -8.78 -17.43
C GLN A 132 -11.20 -8.11 -17.09
N THR A 133 -12.33 -8.82 -17.21
CA THR A 133 -13.66 -8.27 -16.88
C THR A 133 -13.76 -7.90 -15.41
N VAL A 134 -13.20 -8.71 -14.50
CA VAL A 134 -13.19 -8.42 -13.06
C VAL A 134 -12.37 -7.15 -12.78
N ALA A 135 -11.14 -7.08 -13.28
CA ALA A 135 -10.28 -5.91 -13.08
C ALA A 135 -10.89 -4.64 -13.68
N GLU A 136 -11.50 -4.73 -14.87
CA GLU A 136 -12.21 -3.61 -15.50
C GLU A 136 -13.38 -3.13 -14.66
N THR A 137 -14.20 -4.06 -14.13
CA THR A 137 -15.34 -3.73 -13.29
C THR A 137 -14.90 -3.06 -11.99
N VAL A 138 -13.86 -3.59 -11.34
CA VAL A 138 -13.28 -2.99 -10.12
C VAL A 138 -12.83 -1.55 -10.36
N VAL A 139 -12.03 -1.31 -11.41
CA VAL A 139 -11.56 0.04 -11.74
C VAL A 139 -12.72 0.97 -12.09
N GLN A 140 -13.75 0.48 -12.78
CA GLN A 140 -14.95 1.26 -13.08
C GLN A 140 -15.71 1.65 -11.80
N GLU A 141 -15.90 0.74 -10.86
CA GLU A 141 -16.56 1.05 -9.59
C GLU A 141 -15.74 2.06 -8.76
N ILE A 142 -14.41 1.94 -8.71
CA ILE A 142 -13.55 2.95 -8.05
C ILE A 142 -13.71 4.32 -8.72
N ARG A 143 -13.76 4.39 -10.06
CA ARG A 143 -13.98 5.66 -10.76
C ARG A 143 -15.34 6.28 -10.42
N LYS A 144 -16.41 5.48 -10.39
CA LYS A 144 -17.73 5.96 -9.98
C LYS A 144 -17.71 6.49 -8.55
N LEU A 145 -17.06 5.78 -7.63
CA LEU A 145 -16.90 6.23 -6.25
C LEU A 145 -16.19 7.58 -6.18
N LEU A 146 -15.11 7.76 -6.96
CA LEU A 146 -14.34 9.02 -7.00
C LEU A 146 -15.10 10.19 -7.62
N GLN A 147 -16.03 9.92 -8.55
CA GLN A 147 -16.91 10.95 -9.10
C GLN A 147 -17.93 11.45 -8.07
N MET A 148 -18.39 10.57 -7.18
CA MET A 148 -19.35 10.91 -6.14
C MET A 148 -18.68 11.55 -4.92
N GLN A 149 -17.48 11.10 -4.57
CA GLN A 149 -16.72 11.59 -3.43
C GLN A 149 -15.22 11.65 -3.79
N PRO A 150 -14.67 12.86 -4.00
CA PRO A 150 -13.24 13.03 -4.23
C PRO A 150 -12.44 12.53 -3.01
N MET A 151 -11.60 11.51 -3.22
CA MET A 151 -10.72 10.96 -2.19
C MET A 151 -9.41 10.49 -2.83
N LEU A 152 -8.34 10.43 -2.03
CA LEU A 152 -7.09 9.84 -2.49
C LEU A 152 -7.17 8.32 -2.39
N VAL A 153 -6.94 7.64 -3.51
CA VAL A 153 -6.85 6.17 -3.55
C VAL A 153 -5.39 5.75 -3.53
N LEU A 154 -5.00 5.04 -2.49
CA LEU A 154 -3.68 4.41 -2.36
C LEU A 154 -3.84 2.91 -2.55
N VAL A 155 -3.03 2.34 -3.44
CA VAL A 155 -3.07 0.91 -3.72
C VAL A 155 -1.67 0.34 -3.64
N THR A 156 -1.53 -0.87 -3.09
CA THR A 156 -0.26 -1.58 -3.03
C THR A 156 -0.27 -2.74 -4.02
N LYS A 157 0.90 -3.07 -4.56
CA LYS A 157 1.12 -4.33 -5.29
C LYS A 157 2.50 -4.86 -4.97
N ALA A 158 2.62 -6.18 -4.85
CA ALA A 158 3.93 -6.82 -4.77
C ALA A 158 4.67 -6.70 -6.11
N THR A 159 5.97 -6.47 -6.07
CA THR A 159 6.85 -6.52 -7.25
C THR A 159 7.26 -7.95 -7.54
N LEU A 160 7.24 -8.35 -8.81
CA LEU A 160 7.88 -9.59 -9.25
C LEU A 160 9.24 -9.21 -9.84
N PHE A 161 10.31 -9.78 -9.31
CA PHE A 161 11.61 -9.65 -9.96
C PHE A 161 11.56 -10.37 -11.31
N GLY A 162 11.83 -9.63 -12.38
CA GLY A 162 12.17 -10.21 -13.66
C GLY A 162 13.52 -10.88 -13.51
N ASP A 163 13.63 -12.11 -14.00
CA ASP A 163 14.91 -12.81 -14.12
C ASP A 163 15.80 -12.03 -15.10
N GLY A 164 16.47 -11.00 -14.58
CA GLY A 164 17.60 -10.37 -15.21
C GLY A 164 18.73 -11.38 -15.13
N SER A 165 18.99 -12.05 -16.25
CA SER A 165 20.05 -13.04 -16.42
C SER A 165 21.37 -12.58 -15.78
N LEU A 166 21.63 -13.06 -14.57
CA LEU A 166 22.94 -13.07 -13.96
C LEU A 166 23.16 -14.46 -13.34
N THR A 167 23.81 -15.28 -14.17
CA THR A 167 24.59 -16.48 -13.86
C THR A 167 23.89 -17.85 -13.83
N SER A 168 24.42 -18.69 -14.74
CA SER A 168 24.37 -20.15 -14.83
C SER A 168 23.21 -20.78 -15.62
N ASN A 169 23.64 -21.43 -16.71
CA ASN A 169 22.87 -22.27 -17.61
C ASN A 169 22.05 -23.34 -16.86
N ALA A 170 20.73 -23.16 -16.82
CA ALA A 170 19.80 -24.28 -16.71
C ALA A 170 18.60 -24.02 -17.63
N LYS A 171 18.72 -24.53 -18.86
CA LYS A 171 17.60 -24.69 -19.79
C LYS A 171 16.43 -25.38 -19.07
N ARG A 172 15.40 -24.63 -18.70
CA ARG A 172 14.05 -25.16 -18.54
C ARG A 172 13.15 -24.55 -19.60
N THR A 173 13.11 -25.25 -20.73
CA THR A 173 12.16 -25.09 -21.82
C THR A 173 10.73 -25.17 -21.29
N PHE A 174 10.06 -24.04 -21.12
CA PHE A 174 8.60 -23.97 -21.19
C PHE A 174 8.21 -23.54 -22.60
N ARG A 175 7.46 -24.42 -23.27
CA ARG A 175 7.07 -24.36 -24.67
C ARG A 175 6.40 -23.01 -25.02
N LYS A 176 6.93 -22.41 -26.09
CA LYS A 176 6.25 -21.41 -26.94
C LYS A 176 4.78 -21.75 -27.13
N TRP A 177 3.90 -20.81 -26.79
CA TRP A 177 2.60 -20.68 -27.43
C TRP A 177 2.67 -19.47 -28.35
N HIS A 178 2.55 -19.75 -29.64
CA HIS A 178 2.52 -18.75 -30.69
C HIS A 178 1.19 -17.98 -30.64
N SER A 179 1.28 -16.66 -30.77
CA SER A 179 0.23 -15.82 -31.35
C SER A 179 0.95 -14.73 -32.13
N GLN A 180 0.88 -14.82 -33.44
CA GLN A 180 1.38 -13.84 -34.39
C GLN A 180 0.53 -12.57 -34.36
N ASP A 181 1.24 -11.47 -34.66
CA ASP A 181 0.79 -10.22 -35.25
C ASP A 181 -0.08 -9.25 -34.42
N THR A 182 0.57 -8.21 -33.90
CA THR A 182 0.44 -6.91 -34.55
C THR A 182 1.61 -5.97 -34.22
N SER A 183 2.15 -5.42 -35.29
CA SER A 183 3.43 -4.75 -35.41
C SER A 183 3.34 -3.25 -35.18
N TYR A 184 3.52 -2.74 -33.95
CA TYR A 184 3.58 -1.28 -33.73
C TYR A 184 4.46 -0.81 -32.57
N LEU A 185 5.61 -1.41 -32.28
CA LEU A 185 6.57 -0.80 -31.34
C LEU A 185 8.01 -1.06 -31.80
N ARG A 186 8.43 -0.38 -32.87
CA ARG A 186 9.84 -0.10 -33.08
C ARG A 186 10.14 1.29 -32.57
N THR A 187 11.34 1.40 -32.04
CA THR A 187 12.03 2.63 -31.59
C THR A 187 11.69 3.02 -30.16
N LEU A 188 12.49 2.51 -29.22
CA LEU A 188 13.12 3.28 -28.14
C LEU A 188 14.22 2.37 -27.54
N GLN A 189 15.42 2.43 -28.10
CA GLN A 189 16.64 2.15 -27.34
C GLN A 189 16.67 3.19 -26.21
N LEU A 190 16.43 2.77 -24.97
CA LEU A 190 16.59 3.64 -23.81
C LEU A 190 16.87 2.78 -22.58
N ASP A 191 18.11 2.88 -22.11
CA ASP A 191 18.67 2.45 -20.83
C ASP A 191 18.61 0.99 -20.38
N ASP A 192 19.82 0.46 -20.17
CA ASP A 192 20.22 -0.86 -19.66
C ASP A 192 19.89 -1.07 -18.16
N GLN A 193 18.96 -0.29 -17.61
CA GLN A 193 18.40 -0.44 -16.25
C GLN A 193 16.87 -0.59 -16.25
N LYS A 194 16.23 -0.65 -17.42
CA LYS A 194 14.78 -0.73 -17.54
C LYS A 194 14.24 -2.11 -17.14
N TYR A 195 13.73 -2.16 -15.92
CA TYR A 195 12.79 -3.14 -15.36
C TYR A 195 13.40 -4.44 -14.81
N LEU A 196 14.10 -4.33 -13.68
CA LEU A 196 14.27 -5.46 -12.75
C LEU A 196 12.92 -6.04 -12.27
N HIS A 197 11.79 -5.35 -12.53
CA HIS A 197 10.46 -5.80 -12.12
C HIS A 197 9.55 -6.04 -13.32
N ARG A 198 8.96 -7.23 -13.37
CA ARG A 198 7.96 -7.59 -14.39
C ARG A 198 6.61 -7.01 -14.03
N GLU A 199 6.03 -6.22 -14.93
CA GLU A 199 4.62 -5.82 -14.79
C GLU A 199 3.71 -7.00 -15.15
N TYR A 200 2.78 -7.32 -14.24
CA TYR A 200 1.85 -8.43 -14.38
C TYR A 200 0.39 -7.99 -14.20
N MET A 201 0.14 -6.81 -13.64
CA MET A 201 -1.21 -6.28 -13.50
C MET A 201 -1.85 -6.01 -14.85
N PRO A 202 -3.18 -6.23 -15.01
CA PRO A 202 -3.92 -5.88 -16.21
C PRO A 202 -3.75 -4.41 -16.61
N SER A 203 -3.78 -4.12 -17.91
CA SER A 203 -3.58 -2.77 -18.46
C SER A 203 -4.56 -1.73 -17.93
N VAL A 204 -5.79 -2.13 -17.56
CA VAL A 204 -6.78 -1.22 -16.98
C VAL A 204 -6.32 -0.58 -15.67
N TRP A 205 -5.55 -1.31 -14.84
CA TRP A 205 -4.93 -0.75 -13.64
C TRP A 205 -3.81 0.20 -14.00
N GLN A 206 -2.99 -0.14 -15.00
CA GLN A 206 -1.87 0.69 -15.45
C GLN A 206 -2.35 2.05 -15.93
N LEU A 207 -3.42 2.08 -16.72
CA LEU A 207 -4.02 3.31 -17.25
C LEU A 207 -4.78 4.11 -16.19
N PHE A 208 -5.13 3.50 -15.06
CA PHE A 208 -5.83 4.18 -13.96
C PHE A 208 -4.87 4.86 -12.98
N ILE A 209 -3.64 4.38 -12.88
CA ILE A 209 -2.63 4.90 -11.94
C ILE A 209 -2.13 6.26 -12.42
N THR A 210 -2.21 7.26 -11.53
CA THR A 210 -1.66 8.61 -11.79
C THR A 210 -0.24 8.76 -11.26
N HIS A 211 0.05 8.14 -10.11
CA HIS A 211 1.36 8.19 -9.48
C HIS A 211 1.81 6.79 -9.07
N ARG A 212 3.09 6.49 -9.25
CA ARG A 212 3.69 5.20 -8.93
C ARG A 212 4.99 5.42 -8.17
N ILE A 213 5.05 4.84 -6.98
CA ILE A 213 6.21 4.88 -6.11
C ILE A 213 6.71 3.45 -5.93
N LEU A 214 8.02 3.25 -6.11
CA LEU A 214 8.72 2.01 -5.84
C LEU A 214 9.36 2.08 -4.46
N LEU A 215 9.06 1.10 -3.63
CA LEU A 215 9.70 0.93 -2.31
C LEU A 215 10.68 -0.23 -2.38
N ARG A 216 11.91 -0.01 -1.93
CA ARG A 216 12.97 -1.02 -1.89
C ARG A 216 13.80 -0.90 -0.62
N VAL A 217 14.42 -1.99 -0.20
CA VAL A 217 15.43 -1.95 0.87
C VAL A 217 16.73 -1.41 0.27
N SER A 218 17.41 -0.53 0.98
CA SER A 218 18.75 -0.04 0.65
C SER A 218 19.79 -1.09 1.06
N ASP A 219 20.82 -1.27 0.25
CA ASP A 219 21.99 -2.07 0.61
C ASP A 219 22.93 -1.33 1.59
N GLU A 220 22.63 -0.06 1.92
CA GLU A 220 23.35 0.71 2.91
C GLU A 220 22.97 0.28 4.33
N GLU A 221 23.90 -0.33 5.05
CA GLU A 221 23.76 -0.63 6.47
C GLU A 221 24.09 0.63 7.30
N CYS A 222 23.18 1.05 8.17
CA CYS A 222 23.46 2.12 9.13
C CYS A 222 24.44 1.59 10.19
N ALA A 223 25.73 1.92 10.06
CA ALA A 223 26.77 1.54 11.00
C ALA A 223 26.75 2.43 12.27
N ASN A 224 25.71 2.27 13.10
CA ASN A 224 25.76 2.75 14.47
C ASN A 224 26.12 1.55 15.36
N ALA A 225 27.34 1.60 15.90
CA ALA A 225 27.85 0.63 16.85
C ALA A 225 26.84 0.41 17.98
N GLU A 226 26.59 -0.86 18.31
CA GLU A 226 25.85 -1.38 19.49
C GLU A 226 24.34 -1.64 19.38
N SER A 227 23.66 -1.41 18.25
CA SER A 227 22.28 -1.90 18.07
C SER A 227 22.04 -2.47 16.68
N ARG A 228 21.24 -3.54 16.58
CA ARG A 228 20.92 -4.25 15.32
C ARG A 228 20.66 -3.25 14.20
N SER A 229 21.38 -3.36 13.08
CA SER A 229 21.22 -2.49 11.91
C SER A 229 19.76 -2.53 11.45
N THR A 230 19.04 -1.43 11.68
CA THR A 230 17.69 -1.27 11.14
C THR A 230 17.81 -1.04 9.64
N PRO A 231 17.08 -1.79 8.80
CA PRO A 231 17.16 -1.62 7.35
C PRO A 231 16.71 -0.22 6.96
N ILE A 232 17.49 0.42 6.09
CA ILE A 232 17.10 1.67 5.44
C ILE A 232 16.26 1.30 4.22
N TYR A 233 15.13 1.95 4.06
CA TYR A 233 14.26 1.83 2.91
C TYR A 233 14.41 3.04 2.01
N VAL A 234 14.13 2.82 0.72
CA VAL A 234 14.25 3.79 -0.34
C VAL A 234 12.93 3.88 -1.08
N SER A 235 12.46 5.11 -1.30
CA SER A 235 11.27 5.43 -2.08
C SER A 235 11.67 6.20 -3.33
N GLU A 236 11.29 5.67 -4.50
CA GLU A 236 11.58 6.24 -5.81
C GLU A 236 10.28 6.46 -6.60
N TRP A 237 10.13 7.65 -7.20
CA TRP A 237 8.97 7.95 -8.03
C TRP A 237 9.19 7.45 -9.46
N LEU A 238 8.42 6.43 -9.85
CA LEU A 238 8.39 5.91 -11.22
C LEU A 238 7.41 6.68 -12.12
N LEU A 239 6.35 7.24 -11.54
CA LEU A 239 5.35 8.05 -12.25
C LEU A 239 4.83 9.17 -11.32
N PRO A 240 4.89 10.45 -11.73
CA PRO A 240 5.83 10.96 -12.73
C PRO A 240 7.27 10.62 -12.31
N SER A 241 8.17 10.45 -13.27
CA SER A 241 9.58 10.18 -12.94
C SER A 241 10.19 11.44 -12.32
N LEU A 242 10.64 11.32 -11.07
CA LEU A 242 11.34 12.38 -10.35
C LEU A 242 12.77 11.92 -10.05
N SER A 243 13.71 12.85 -10.05
CA SER A 243 15.14 12.55 -9.87
C SER A 243 15.57 12.40 -8.42
N PHE A 244 14.68 12.65 -7.46
CA PHE A 244 14.99 12.51 -6.04
C PHE A 244 14.52 11.17 -5.52
N VAL A 245 15.29 10.67 -4.55
CA VAL A 245 15.11 9.38 -3.92
C VAL A 245 15.09 9.62 -2.43
N ASP A 246 13.99 9.23 -1.79
CA ASP A 246 13.79 9.44 -0.35
C ASP A 246 14.27 8.21 0.42
N LYS A 247 15.03 8.44 1.49
CA LYS A 247 15.47 7.39 2.41
C LYS A 247 14.69 7.47 3.72
N PHE A 248 14.22 6.34 4.22
CA PHE A 248 13.46 6.28 5.46
C PHE A 248 13.74 4.99 6.22
N MET A 249 13.45 5.00 7.53
CA MET A 249 13.50 3.83 8.40
C MET A 249 12.11 3.57 8.97
N VAL A 250 11.80 2.30 9.21
CA VAL A 250 10.58 1.89 9.91
C VAL A 250 10.94 1.60 11.36
N LYS A 251 10.43 2.43 12.27
CA LYS A 251 10.57 2.31 13.72
C LYS A 251 9.25 1.88 14.35
N ASP A 252 9.25 1.62 15.65
CA ASP A 252 8.03 1.21 16.38
C ASP A 252 6.89 2.25 16.31
N ALA A 253 7.24 3.55 16.30
CA ALA A 253 6.28 4.66 16.16
C ALA A 253 5.91 4.98 14.69
N GLY A 254 6.42 4.20 13.72
CA GLY A 254 6.15 4.35 12.29
C GLY A 254 7.37 4.78 11.48
N ILE A 255 7.12 5.50 10.37
CA ILE A 255 8.14 5.87 9.40
C ILE A 255 8.88 7.14 9.85
N SER A 256 10.21 7.11 9.85
CA SER A 256 11.08 8.27 10.07
C SER A 256 12.03 8.48 8.89
N MET A 257 12.11 9.71 8.39
CA MET A 257 13.02 10.06 7.29
C MET A 257 14.48 10.01 7.75
N VAL A 258 15.37 9.56 6.86
CA VAL A 258 16.82 9.65 7.04
C VAL A 258 17.25 10.93 6.31
N THR A 259 17.57 11.98 7.06
CA THR A 259 18.17 13.23 6.55
C THR A 259 19.66 13.09 6.39
#